data_AF-A0A2D4UQ28-F1
#
_entry.id   AF-A0A2D4UQ28-F1
#
_cell.length_a   1.000
_cell.length_b   1.000
_cell.length_c   1.000
_cell.angle_alpha   90.00
_cell.angle_beta   90.00
_cell.angle_gamma   90.00
#
_symmetry.space_group_name_H-M   'P 1'
#
loop_
_entity.id
_entity.type
_entity.pdbx_description
1 polymer ?
#
loop_
_entity_poly.entity_id
_entity_poly.type
_entity_poly.pdbx_seq_one_letter_code
_entity_poly.pdbx_strand_id
1 'polypeptide(L)' 'MGPEAYATYAAAWLDAGASVIGGCCEVGPDHIQVLNSLIDQRGHRRLKWTDIESL' A
#
# COMPACT_ATOMS: atom_id res chain seq x y z
N MET A 1 -2.03 -9.59 -12.86
CA MET A 1 -2.93 -8.42 -12.58
C MET A 1 -2.11 -7.14 -12.68
N GLY A 2 -2.58 -6.14 -13.43
CA GLY A 2 -1.84 -4.88 -13.62
C GLY A 2 -1.82 -4.00 -12.37
N PRO A 3 -0.92 -3.01 -12.30
CA PRO A 3 -0.78 -2.11 -11.16
C PRO A 3 -2.09 -1.42 -10.76
N GLU A 4 -2.80 -0.80 -11.70
CA GLU A 4 -4.01 0.00 -11.43
C GLU A 4 -5.15 -0.85 -10.88
N ALA A 5 -5.32 -2.06 -11.44
CA ALA A 5 -6.27 -3.04 -10.94
C ALA A 5 -5.91 -3.44 -9.50
N TYR A 6 -4.63 -3.61 -9.19
CA TYR A 6 -4.18 -3.92 -7.83
C TYR A 6 -4.48 -2.80 -6.83
N ALA A 7 -4.26 -1.54 -7.22
CA ALA A 7 -4.58 -0.38 -6.38
C ALA A 7 -6.07 -0.31 -6.04
N THR A 8 -6.95 -0.76 -6.94
CA THR A 8 -8.41 -0.84 -6.66
C THR A 8 -8.71 -1.82 -5.52
N TYR A 9 -8.06 -2.98 -5.51
CA TYR A 9 -8.21 -3.93 -4.39
C TYR A 9 -7.58 -3.39 -3.10
N ALA A 10 -6.41 -2.76 -3.21
CA ALA A 10 -5.74 -2.15 -2.06
C ALA A 10 -6.57 -1.05 -1.39
N ALA A 11 -7.32 -0.27 -2.17
CA ALA A 11 -8.26 0.71 -1.61
C ALA A 11 -9.32 0.05 -0.72
N ALA A 12 -9.90 -1.07 -1.16
CA ALA A 12 -10.85 -1.82 -0.35
C ALA A 12 -10.22 -2.41 0.92
N TRP A 13 -8.96 -2.83 0.87
CA TRP A 13 -8.24 -3.30 2.06
C TRP A 13 -7.96 -2.17 3.05
N LEU A 14 -7.60 -0.98 2.56
CA LEU A 14 -7.46 0.21 3.41
C LEU A 14 -8.78 0.56 4.09
N ASP A 15 -9.89 0.55 3.34
CA ASP A 15 -11.23 0.82 3.88
C ASP A 15 -11.65 -0.24 4.93
N ALA A 16 -11.13 -1.46 4.81
CA ALA A 16 -11.33 -2.54 5.78
C ALA A 16 -10.38 -2.48 7.00
N GLY A 17 -9.47 -1.50 7.06
CA GLY A 17 -8.56 -1.30 8.18
C GLY A 17 -7.21 -2.01 8.06
N ALA A 18 -6.76 -2.39 6.86
CA ALA A 18 -5.44 -2.96 6.67
C ALA A 18 -4.33 -1.93 7.01
N SER A 19 -3.45 -2.30 7.93
CA SER A 19 -2.29 -1.47 8.34
C SER A 19 -1.01 -1.77 7.55
N VAL A 20 -0.96 -2.90 6.83
CA VAL A 20 0.18 -3.32 6.01
C VAL A 20 -0.33 -3.88 4.69
N ILE A 21 0.12 -3.30 3.57
CA ILE A 21 -0.18 -3.75 2.21
C ILE A 21 1.15 -3.87 1.47
N GLY A 22 1.39 -5.04 0.87
CA GLY A 22 2.64 -5.36 0.18
C GLY A 22 2.37 -6.17 -1.07
N GLY A 23 3.18 -7.19 -1.33
CA GLY A 23 3.07 -8.02 -2.51
C GLY A 23 3.73 -9.38 -2.33
N CYS A 24 3.36 -10.34 -3.17
CA CYS A 24 4.01 -11.65 -3.26
C CYS A 24 4.48 -11.86 -4.71
N CYS A 25 4.25 -13.03 -5.30
CA CYS A 25 4.53 -13.27 -6.70
C CYS A 25 3.83 -12.24 -7.60
N GLU A 26 4.54 -11.75 -8.62
CA GLU A 26 4.03 -10.84 -9.66
C GLU A 26 3.68 -9.40 -9.21
N VAL A 27 3.88 -9.07 -7.94
CA VAL A 27 3.73 -7.70 -7.44
C VAL A 27 5.10 -7.03 -7.47
N GLY A 28 5.34 -6.28 -8.53
CA GLY A 28 6.62 -5.62 -8.80
C GLY A 28 6.66 -4.14 -8.40
N PRO A 29 7.74 -3.43 -8.75
CA PRO A 29 7.90 -2.00 -8.43
C PRO A 29 6.75 -1.10 -8.91
N ASP A 30 6.17 -1.37 -10.08
CA ASP A 30 5.05 -0.59 -10.62
C ASP A 30 3.80 -0.71 -9.74
N HIS A 31 3.54 -1.90 -9.19
CA HIS A 31 2.46 -2.09 -8.21
C HIS A 31 2.72 -1.31 -6.93
N ILE A 32 3.96 -1.30 -6.44
CA ILE A 32 4.33 -0.53 -5.24
C ILE A 32 4.21 0.98 -5.48
N GLN A 33 4.52 1.46 -6.69
CA GLN A 33 4.34 2.88 -7.04
C GLN A 33 2.87 3.30 -6.94
N VAL A 34 1.95 2.54 -7.52
CA VAL A 34 0.52 2.89 -7.44
C VAL A 34 -0.03 2.75 -6.02
N LEU A 35 0.49 1.82 -5.20
CA LEU A 35 0.16 1.76 -3.78
C LEU A 35 0.62 3.02 -3.03
N ASN A 36 1.83 3.51 -3.31
CA ASN A 36 2.33 4.75 -2.71
C ASN A 36 1.45 5.93 -3.10
N SER A 37 1.11 6.08 -4.38
CA SER A 37 0.21 7.14 -4.84
C SER A 37 -1.16 7.06 -4.17
N LEU A 38 -1.72 5.85 -4.03
CA LEU A 38 -3.00 5.63 -3.35
C LEU A 38 -2.93 6.05 -1.87
N ILE A 39 -1.89 5.63 -1.14
CA ILE A 39 -1.67 5.97 0.28
C ILE A 39 -1.58 7.49 0.46
N ASP A 40 -0.80 8.15 -0.39
CA ASP A 40 -0.61 9.61 -0.35
C ASP A 40 -1.94 10.33 -0.66
N GLN A 41 -2.69 9.88 -1.67
CA GLN A 41 -4.00 10.46 -2.04
C GLN A 41 -5.06 10.30 -0.93
N ARG A 42 -5.02 9.19 -0.20
CA ARG A 42 -5.93 8.91 0.91
C ARG A 42 -5.52 9.60 2.22
N GLY A 43 -4.36 10.26 2.25
CA GLY A 43 -3.85 10.97 3.44
C GLY A 43 -3.41 10.04 4.58
N HIS A 44 -3.12 8.77 4.29
CA HIS A 44 -2.62 7.85 5.30
C HIS A 44 -1.14 8.13 5.61
N ARG A 45 -0.77 8.03 6.90
CA ARG A 45 0.63 8.14 7.31
C ARG A 45 1.37 6.85 6.97
N ARG A 46 2.37 6.93 6.10
CA ARG A 46 3.31 5.84 5.83
C ARG A 46 4.35 5.77 6.94
N LEU A 47 4.43 4.63 7.61
CA LEU A 47 5.46 4.38 8.61
C LEU A 47 6.74 3.89 7.93
N LYS A 48 7.88 4.43 8.37
CA LYS A 48 9.19 3.84 8.16
C LYS A 48 9.45 2.82 9.26
N TRP A 49 10.34 1.87 9.00
CA TRP A 49 10.73 0.89 9.99
C TRP A 49 11.20 1.52 11.31
N THR A 50 11.95 2.62 11.23
CA THR A 50 12.38 3.41 12.40
C THR A 50 11.23 3.97 13.23
N ASP A 51 10.07 4.21 12.61
CA ASP A 51 8.88 4.70 13.32
C ASP A 51 8.21 3.58 14.13
N ILE A 52 8.51 2.31 13.81
CA ILE A 52 7.94 1.11 14.45
C ILE A 52 8.87 0.57 15.53
N GLU A 53 10.20 0.68 15.37
CA GLU A 53 11.18 0.28 16.39
C GLU A 53 11.03 1.04 17.73
N SER A 54 10.34 2.18 17.70
CA SER A 54 10.09 3.05 18.85
C SER A 54 8.68 2.92 19.43
N LEU A 55 7.86 1.98 18.95
CA LEU A 55 6.54 1.64 19.49
C LEU A 55 6.66 0.59 20.60
#